data_AF-D8V3I5-F1
#
_entry.id   AF-D8V3I5-F1
#
_cell.length_a   1.000
_cell.length_b   1.000
_cell.length_c   1.000
_cell.angle_alpha   90.00
_cell.angle_beta   90.00
_cell.angle_gamma   90.00
#
_symmetry.space_group_name_H-M   'P 1'
#
loop_
_entity.id
_entity.type
_entity.pdbx_description
1 polymer ?
#
loop_
_entity_poly.entity_id
_entity_poly.type
_entity_poly.pdbx_seq_one_letter_code
_entity_poly.pdbx_strand_id
1 'polypeptide(L)'
;LINLDEFFMVRVAGLKRRIAAGVAVRTVAGLMPREVHETILTRTRELVTEHSRVFEEEIRPELAAHGIEILHWHELTPDEMERMRVLFAERIFPVLTPLAVDPSHPFPYISGLSINLAVLVKNPSTGVRQFARVKVPSVLPRFVRLAEGRFVALEDVIARHLDQLFTGMQVVQHHVFRVTRNEDVEVEEDDAENLLVALERELLRRKVGRPPVRLEVEDDIDSKMLELLISELDISEKEVFALPGPLDLR
;
A
#
# COMPACT_ATOMS: atom_id res chain seq x y z
N LEU A 1 -15.39 -4.88 2.41
CA LEU A 1 -14.12 -5.15 3.13
C LEU A 1 -13.77 -4.17 4.26
N ILE A 2 -14.57 -3.11 4.49
CA ILE A 2 -14.44 -2.22 5.68
C ILE A 2 -14.36 -3.01 7.00
N ASN A 3 -15.14 -4.08 7.11
CA ASN A 3 -15.14 -4.96 8.29
C ASN A 3 -13.81 -5.70 8.51
N LEU A 4 -13.10 -6.09 7.44
CA LEU A 4 -11.82 -6.79 7.58
C LEU A 4 -10.72 -5.82 8.02
N ASP A 5 -10.69 -4.61 7.47
CA ASP A 5 -9.77 -3.56 7.93
C ASP A 5 -9.99 -3.27 9.41
N GLU A 6 -11.21 -2.95 9.82
CA GLU A 6 -11.57 -2.70 11.23
C GLU A 6 -11.20 -3.89 12.14
N PHE A 7 -11.48 -5.12 11.69
CA PHE A 7 -11.09 -6.32 12.42
C PHE A 7 -9.58 -6.41 12.65
N PHE A 8 -8.76 -6.09 11.65
CA PHE A 8 -7.31 -6.05 11.81
C PHE A 8 -6.89 -4.90 12.73
N MET A 9 -7.39 -3.70 12.48
CA MET A 9 -7.05 -2.48 13.23
C MET A 9 -7.37 -2.63 14.71
N VAL A 10 -8.50 -3.22 15.08
CA VAL A 10 -8.95 -3.31 16.47
C VAL A 10 -8.63 -4.68 17.09
N ARG A 11 -9.09 -5.77 16.48
CA ARG A 11 -9.05 -7.11 17.10
C ARG A 11 -7.70 -7.77 16.96
N VAL A 12 -7.10 -7.76 15.77
CA VAL A 12 -5.77 -8.35 15.54
C VAL A 12 -4.70 -7.53 16.26
N ALA A 13 -4.78 -6.19 16.21
CA ALA A 13 -3.89 -5.33 16.99
C ALA A 13 -3.98 -5.61 18.50
N GLY A 14 -5.19 -5.74 19.05
CA GLY A 14 -5.39 -6.11 20.45
C GLY A 14 -4.82 -7.49 20.80
N LEU A 15 -4.95 -8.46 19.90
CA LEU A 15 -4.37 -9.79 20.06
C LEU A 15 -2.83 -9.74 20.06
N LYS A 16 -2.20 -9.04 19.12
CA LYS A 16 -0.73 -8.86 19.07
C LYS A 16 -0.18 -8.21 20.33
N ARG A 17 -0.88 -7.19 20.88
CA ARG A 17 -0.52 -6.59 22.17
C ARG A 17 -0.46 -7.60 23.30
N ARG A 18 -1.48 -8.46 23.40
CA ARG A 18 -1.54 -9.51 24.44
C ARG A 18 -0.41 -10.51 24.28
N ILE A 19 -0.12 -10.92 23.04
CA ILE A 19 1.02 -11.81 22.73
C ILE A 19 2.34 -11.16 23.16
N ALA A 20 2.56 -9.89 22.81
CA ALA A 20 3.77 -9.15 23.15
C ALA A 20 3.94 -8.96 24.67
N ALA A 21 2.84 -8.76 25.40
CA ALA A 21 2.84 -8.67 26.87
C ALA A 21 3.00 -10.04 27.57
N GLY A 22 3.17 -11.14 26.83
CA GLY A 22 3.31 -12.48 27.40
C GLY A 22 2.04 -13.03 28.04
N VAL A 23 0.87 -12.46 27.74
CA VAL A 23 -0.40 -12.89 28.31
C VAL A 23 -0.78 -14.27 27.75
N ALA A 24 -0.67 -15.30 28.57
CA ALA A 24 -0.91 -16.70 28.20
C ALA A 24 -2.38 -17.16 28.36
N VAL A 25 -3.32 -16.23 28.56
CA VAL A 25 -4.73 -16.57 28.81
C VAL A 25 -5.35 -17.16 27.54
N ARG A 26 -5.73 -18.44 27.62
CA ARG A 26 -6.44 -19.18 26.56
C ARG A 26 -7.80 -18.54 26.27
N THR A 27 -8.26 -18.69 25.03
CA THR A 27 -9.62 -18.30 24.64
C THR A 27 -10.67 -19.25 25.21
N VAL A 28 -11.95 -18.91 25.04
CA VAL A 28 -13.09 -19.78 25.38
C VAL A 28 -13.00 -21.14 24.66
N ALA A 29 -12.42 -21.16 23.46
CA ALA A 29 -12.17 -22.37 22.67
C ALA A 29 -10.89 -23.13 23.10
N GLY A 30 -10.22 -22.70 24.17
CA GLY A 30 -9.01 -23.34 24.68
C GLY A 30 -7.71 -23.01 23.91
N LEU A 31 -7.75 -22.13 22.91
CA LEU A 31 -6.57 -21.78 22.10
C LEU A 31 -5.70 -20.72 22.77
N MET A 32 -4.38 -20.86 22.64
CA MET A 32 -3.40 -19.84 23.00
C MET A 32 -3.50 -18.65 22.03
N PRO A 33 -3.20 -17.41 22.48
CA PRO A 33 -3.25 -16.23 21.62
C PRO A 33 -2.48 -16.35 20.30
N ARG A 34 -1.32 -17.04 20.29
CA ARG A 34 -0.55 -17.29 19.08
C ARG A 34 -1.27 -18.23 18.10
N GLU A 35 -1.90 -19.29 18.59
CA GLU A 35 -2.68 -20.23 17.77
C GLU A 35 -3.89 -19.53 17.14
N VAL A 36 -4.53 -18.64 17.89
CA VAL A 36 -5.63 -17.81 17.38
C VAL A 36 -5.14 -16.88 16.28
N HIS A 37 -3.98 -16.23 16.49
CA HIS A 37 -3.39 -15.35 15.48
C HIS A 37 -3.07 -16.09 14.18
N GLU A 38 -2.45 -17.27 14.28
CA GLU A 38 -2.14 -18.10 13.12
C GLU A 38 -3.42 -18.55 12.38
N THR A 39 -4.46 -18.94 13.12
CA THR A 39 -5.76 -19.32 12.54
C THR A 39 -6.40 -18.14 11.80
N ILE A 40 -6.34 -16.93 12.39
CA ILE A 40 -6.85 -15.70 11.76
C ILE A 40 -6.11 -15.42 10.45
N LEU A 41 -4.78 -15.49 10.46
CA LEU A 41 -3.97 -15.21 9.27
C LEU A 41 -4.26 -16.21 8.15
N THR A 42 -4.30 -17.51 8.46
CA THR A 42 -4.65 -18.56 7.47
C THR A 42 -6.02 -18.32 6.88
N ARG A 43 -7.05 -18.10 7.72
CA ARG A 43 -8.41 -17.89 7.23
C ARG A 43 -8.55 -16.59 6.45
N THR A 44 -7.86 -15.53 6.87
CA THR A 44 -7.84 -14.27 6.12
C THR A 44 -7.28 -14.51 4.73
N ARG A 45 -6.17 -15.25 4.61
CA ARG A 45 -5.50 -15.51 3.34
C ARG A 45 -6.44 -16.22 2.35
N GLU A 46 -7.16 -17.24 2.81
CA GLU A 46 -8.21 -17.90 2.02
C GLU A 46 -9.29 -16.91 1.54
N LEU A 47 -9.77 -16.04 2.44
CA LEU A 47 -10.84 -15.09 2.14
C LEU A 47 -10.40 -14.01 1.14
N VAL A 48 -9.21 -13.43 1.31
CA VAL A 48 -8.73 -12.37 0.40
C VAL A 48 -8.35 -12.93 -0.97
N THR A 49 -7.79 -14.14 -1.04
CA THR A 49 -7.54 -14.81 -2.32
C THR A 49 -8.85 -15.09 -3.07
N GLU A 50 -9.86 -15.63 -2.38
CA GLU A 50 -11.16 -15.88 -3.02
C GLU A 50 -11.85 -14.56 -3.43
N HIS A 51 -11.72 -13.51 -2.62
CA HIS A 51 -12.25 -12.20 -2.95
C HIS A 51 -11.62 -11.62 -4.23
N SER A 52 -10.29 -11.68 -4.35
CA SER A 52 -9.59 -11.25 -5.58
C SER A 52 -9.99 -12.09 -6.78
N ARG A 53 -10.13 -13.42 -6.61
CA ARG A 53 -10.57 -14.32 -7.68
C ARG A 53 -11.98 -13.96 -8.17
N VAL A 54 -12.94 -13.80 -7.26
CA VAL A 54 -14.32 -13.41 -7.60
C VAL A 54 -14.33 -12.05 -8.31
N PHE A 55 -13.52 -11.09 -7.86
CA PHE A 55 -13.43 -9.80 -8.53
C PHE A 55 -12.94 -9.93 -9.98
N GLU A 56 -11.82 -10.62 -10.21
CA GLU A 56 -11.21 -10.72 -11.55
C GLU A 56 -11.95 -11.65 -12.49
N GLU A 57 -12.46 -12.79 -12.00
CA GLU A 57 -13.03 -13.84 -12.85
C GLU A 57 -14.55 -13.72 -13.03
N GLU A 58 -15.25 -13.01 -12.14
CA GLU A 58 -16.72 -12.93 -12.14
C GLU A 58 -17.19 -11.48 -12.25
N ILE A 59 -16.83 -10.63 -11.28
CA ILE A 59 -17.38 -9.25 -11.20
C ILE A 59 -16.87 -8.36 -12.33
N ARG A 60 -15.56 -8.34 -12.60
CA ARG A 60 -14.96 -7.49 -13.62
C ARG A 60 -15.47 -7.84 -15.04
N PRO A 61 -15.57 -9.14 -15.44
CA PRO A 61 -16.23 -9.52 -16.69
C PRO A 61 -17.72 -9.14 -16.75
N GLU A 62 -18.48 -9.33 -15.67
CA GLU A 62 -19.90 -8.94 -15.64
C GLU A 62 -20.11 -7.44 -15.77
N LEU A 63 -19.25 -6.62 -15.13
CA LEU A 63 -19.24 -5.17 -15.31
C LEU A 63 -18.97 -4.80 -16.77
N ALA A 64 -17.97 -5.42 -17.39
CA ALA A 64 -17.62 -5.15 -18.78
C ALA A 64 -18.77 -5.50 -19.73
N ALA A 65 -19.51 -6.59 -19.48
CA ALA A 65 -20.71 -6.96 -20.23
C ALA A 65 -21.84 -5.92 -20.14
N HIS A 66 -21.85 -5.10 -19.08
CA HIS A 66 -22.78 -3.99 -18.87
C HIS A 66 -22.18 -2.61 -19.24
N GLY A 67 -21.04 -2.59 -19.94
CA GLY A 67 -20.39 -1.36 -20.42
C GLY A 67 -19.61 -0.61 -19.34
N ILE A 68 -19.25 -1.27 -18.23
CA ILE A 68 -18.39 -0.72 -17.19
C ILE A 68 -17.05 -1.47 -17.21
N GLU A 69 -15.97 -0.79 -17.56
CA GLU A 69 -14.64 -1.37 -17.66
C GLU A 69 -13.70 -0.72 -16.63
N ILE A 70 -13.15 -1.54 -15.75
CA ILE A 70 -12.00 -1.18 -14.91
C ILE A 70 -10.77 -1.75 -15.62
N LEU A 71 -9.92 -0.86 -16.11
CA LEU A 71 -8.81 -1.16 -17.00
C LEU A 71 -7.48 -0.97 -16.29
N HIS A 72 -6.53 -1.84 -16.59
CA HIS A 72 -5.12 -1.60 -16.36
C HIS A 72 -4.55 -0.66 -17.41
N TRP A 73 -3.44 0.00 -17.09
CA TRP A 73 -2.79 0.95 -17.99
C TRP A 73 -2.58 0.42 -19.42
N HIS A 74 -2.18 -0.85 -19.57
CA HIS A 74 -1.87 -1.45 -20.88
C HIS A 74 -3.11 -1.69 -21.77
N GLU A 75 -4.31 -1.57 -21.21
CA GLU A 75 -5.60 -1.74 -21.92
C GLU A 75 -6.17 -0.41 -22.42
N LEU A 76 -5.53 0.73 -22.10
CA LEU A 76 -5.94 2.05 -22.55
C LEU A 76 -5.66 2.24 -24.04
N THR A 77 -6.54 2.99 -24.71
CA THR A 77 -6.27 3.48 -26.06
C THR A 77 -5.21 4.59 -26.05
N PRO A 78 -4.51 4.86 -27.18
CA PRO A 78 -3.54 5.95 -27.25
C PRO A 78 -4.10 7.32 -26.84
N ASP A 79 -5.35 7.61 -27.22
CA ASP A 79 -6.03 8.86 -26.86
C ASP A 79 -6.32 8.93 -25.35
N GLU A 80 -6.71 7.81 -24.73
CA GLU A 80 -6.88 7.71 -23.28
C GLU A 80 -5.56 7.90 -22.53
N MET A 81 -4.47 7.30 -23.01
CA MET A 81 -3.14 7.48 -22.44
C MET A 81 -2.71 8.95 -22.50
N GLU A 82 -2.91 9.64 -23.62
CA GLU A 82 -2.56 11.06 -23.76
C GLU A 82 -3.41 11.94 -22.84
N ARG A 83 -4.71 11.67 -22.71
CA ARG A 83 -5.55 12.36 -21.71
C ARG A 83 -5.05 12.14 -20.28
N MET A 84 -4.64 10.93 -19.93
CA MET A 84 -4.09 10.63 -18.61
C MET A 84 -2.74 11.29 -18.38
N ARG A 85 -1.90 11.43 -19.43
CA ARG A 85 -0.64 12.18 -19.35
C ARG A 85 -0.87 13.65 -19.01
N VAL A 86 -1.83 14.29 -19.69
CA VAL A 86 -2.20 15.70 -19.40
C VAL A 86 -2.79 15.83 -18.00
N LEU A 87 -3.74 14.97 -17.64
CA LEU A 87 -4.35 14.95 -16.31
C LEU A 87 -3.30 14.75 -15.21
N PHE A 88 -2.32 13.87 -15.44
CA PHE A 88 -1.23 13.64 -14.51
C PHE A 88 -0.43 14.91 -14.29
N ALA A 89 0.06 15.55 -15.35
CA ALA A 89 0.88 16.76 -15.24
C ALA A 89 0.14 17.93 -14.58
N GLU A 90 -1.14 18.13 -14.91
CA GLU A 90 -1.90 19.31 -14.46
C GLU A 90 -2.56 19.15 -13.09
N ARG A 91 -2.97 17.94 -12.70
CA ARG A 91 -3.81 17.71 -11.51
C ARG A 91 -3.27 16.70 -10.52
N ILE A 92 -2.57 15.65 -10.98
CA ILE A 92 -2.08 14.59 -10.10
C ILE A 92 -0.70 14.94 -9.57
N PHE A 93 0.26 15.23 -10.45
CA PHE A 93 1.65 15.55 -10.10
C PHE A 93 1.78 16.64 -9.04
N PRO A 94 1.03 17.77 -9.08
CA PRO A 94 1.19 18.85 -8.09
C PRO A 94 0.84 18.45 -6.64
N VAL A 95 0.09 17.36 -6.44
CA VAL A 95 -0.30 16.87 -5.11
C VAL A 95 0.49 15.63 -4.68
N LEU A 96 1.48 15.20 -5.47
CA LEU A 96 2.36 14.10 -5.11
C LEU A 96 3.61 14.61 -4.41
N THR A 97 4.00 13.93 -3.34
CA THR A 97 5.28 14.17 -2.64
C THR A 97 6.03 12.84 -2.56
N PRO A 98 6.99 12.58 -3.47
CA PRO A 98 7.82 11.39 -3.39
C PRO A 98 8.76 11.49 -2.19
N LEU A 99 8.87 10.42 -1.40
CA LEU A 99 9.78 10.34 -0.25
C LEU A 99 10.88 9.32 -0.56
N ALA A 100 12.07 9.80 -0.89
CA ALA A 100 13.25 8.96 -1.09
C ALA A 100 13.86 8.56 0.26
N VAL A 101 14.40 7.34 0.33
CA VAL A 101 15.07 6.79 1.50
C VAL A 101 16.57 6.76 1.28
N ASP A 102 17.30 7.36 2.21
CA ASP A 102 18.76 7.44 2.25
C ASP A 102 19.27 7.57 3.71
N PRO A 103 20.59 7.57 3.98
CA PRO A 103 21.10 7.66 5.36
C PRO A 103 20.68 8.92 6.13
N SER A 104 20.34 10.00 5.44
CA SER A 104 19.82 11.25 6.02
C SER A 104 18.29 11.28 6.08
N HIS A 105 17.60 10.47 5.28
CA HIS A 105 16.15 10.34 5.22
C HIS A 105 15.76 8.86 5.39
N PRO A 106 15.57 8.38 6.63
CA PRO A 106 15.26 6.97 6.87
C PRO A 106 13.86 6.61 6.37
N PHE A 107 13.54 5.31 6.41
CA PHE A 107 12.26 4.81 5.91
C PHE A 107 11.06 5.56 6.53
N PRO A 108 10.15 6.10 5.71
CA PRO A 108 9.09 6.95 6.20
C PRO A 108 8.04 6.13 6.95
N TYR A 109 7.33 6.79 7.88
CA TYR A 109 6.08 6.22 8.36
C TYR A 109 5.12 6.00 7.19
N ILE A 110 4.41 4.87 7.21
CA ILE A 110 3.39 4.54 6.22
C ILE A 110 2.03 4.60 6.92
N SER A 111 1.23 5.59 6.56
CA SER A 111 -0.16 5.74 6.99
C SER A 111 -0.97 4.47 6.77
N GLY A 112 -1.82 4.14 7.75
CA GLY A 112 -2.73 3.01 7.65
C GLY A 112 -3.74 3.20 6.52
N LEU A 113 -4.13 2.09 5.88
CA LEU A 113 -5.13 1.98 4.83
C LEU A 113 -4.85 2.80 3.55
N SER A 114 -3.73 3.52 3.46
CA SER A 114 -3.33 4.25 2.26
C SER A 114 -2.67 3.32 1.25
N ILE A 115 -2.94 3.58 -0.03
CA ILE A 115 -2.27 2.91 -1.15
C ILE A 115 -0.96 3.64 -1.40
N ASN A 116 0.12 2.87 -1.56
CA ASN A 116 1.46 3.39 -1.75
C ASN A 116 2.15 2.63 -2.89
N LEU A 117 3.01 3.32 -3.62
CA LEU A 117 3.94 2.72 -4.57
C LEU A 117 5.32 2.64 -3.89
N ALA A 118 5.86 1.43 -3.82
CA ALA A 118 7.24 1.15 -3.47
C ALA A 118 8.07 1.21 -4.75
N VAL A 119 8.92 2.24 -4.89
CA VAL A 119 9.67 2.51 -6.13
C VAL A 119 11.16 2.31 -5.88
N LEU A 120 11.81 1.51 -6.71
CA LEU A 120 13.26 1.41 -6.74
C LEU A 120 13.78 2.30 -7.87
N VAL A 121 14.52 3.35 -7.53
CA VAL A 121 15.19 4.21 -8.50
C VAL A 121 16.69 3.97 -8.50
N LYS A 122 17.34 4.24 -9.62
CA LYS A 122 18.78 4.12 -9.81
C LYS A 122 19.33 5.40 -10.40
N ASN A 123 20.39 5.94 -9.79
CA ASN A 123 21.14 7.02 -10.40
C ASN A 123 21.94 6.46 -11.60
N PRO A 124 21.72 6.94 -12.83
CA PRO A 124 22.38 6.40 -14.01
C PRO A 124 23.89 6.66 -14.02
N SER A 125 24.35 7.73 -13.37
CA SER A 125 25.77 8.13 -13.35
C SER A 125 26.58 7.36 -12.29
N THR A 126 26.01 7.13 -11.11
CA THR A 126 26.72 6.46 -9.99
C THR A 126 26.36 4.99 -9.84
N GLY A 127 25.24 4.55 -10.43
CA GLY A 127 24.70 3.21 -10.29
C GLY A 127 24.03 2.94 -8.94
N VAL A 128 24.04 3.90 -8.01
CA VAL A 128 23.43 3.79 -6.69
C VAL A 128 21.92 3.61 -6.82
N ARG A 129 21.38 2.61 -6.12
CA ARG A 129 19.94 2.36 -6.04
C ARG A 129 19.38 2.95 -4.75
N GLN A 130 18.20 3.53 -4.82
CA GLN A 130 17.49 4.12 -3.69
C GLN A 130 16.02 3.70 -3.74
N PHE A 131 15.48 3.39 -2.57
CA PHE A 131 14.05 3.20 -2.41
C PHE A 131 13.38 4.58 -2.34
N ALA A 132 12.18 4.69 -2.90
CA ALA A 132 11.31 5.83 -2.72
C ALA A 132 9.86 5.36 -2.56
N ARG A 133 9.12 6.06 -1.71
CA ARG A 133 7.67 5.85 -1.53
C ARG A 133 6.92 6.97 -2.23
N VAL A 134 5.89 6.61 -2.99
CA VAL A 134 4.88 7.56 -3.50
C VAL A 134 3.53 7.17 -2.93
N LYS A 135 2.90 8.05 -2.15
CA LYS A 135 1.56 7.79 -1.60
C LYS A 135 0.51 8.20 -2.62
N VAL A 136 -0.46 7.33 -2.85
CA VAL A 136 -1.62 7.65 -3.70
C VAL A 136 -2.52 8.63 -2.93
N PRO A 137 -2.78 9.83 -3.47
CA PRO A 137 -3.45 10.89 -2.75
C PRO A 137 -4.96 10.62 -2.65
N SER A 138 -5.49 10.56 -1.42
CA SER A 138 -6.93 10.31 -1.17
C SER A 138 -7.84 11.48 -1.52
N VAL A 139 -7.28 12.67 -1.74
CA VAL A 139 -8.03 13.86 -2.20
C VAL A 139 -8.55 13.71 -3.64
N LEU A 140 -7.97 12.78 -4.41
CA LEU A 140 -8.38 12.47 -5.78
C LEU A 140 -9.23 11.18 -5.81
N PRO A 141 -10.20 11.07 -6.73
CA PRO A 141 -10.91 9.81 -6.95
C PRO A 141 -9.93 8.71 -7.33
N ARG A 142 -10.00 7.57 -6.64
CA ARG A 142 -9.13 6.42 -6.90
C ARG A 142 -9.34 5.84 -8.30
N PHE A 143 -10.58 5.75 -8.77
CA PHE A 143 -10.86 5.34 -10.15
C PHE A 143 -11.07 6.57 -11.02
N VAL A 144 -10.10 6.83 -11.88
CA VAL A 144 -10.09 7.96 -12.80
C VAL A 144 -10.90 7.60 -14.04
N ARG A 145 -11.85 8.46 -14.39
CA ARG A 145 -12.70 8.25 -15.57
C ARG A 145 -11.93 8.54 -16.86
N LEU A 146 -11.90 7.56 -17.77
CA LEU A 146 -11.29 7.66 -19.10
C LEU A 146 -12.29 8.09 -20.18
N ALA A 147 -13.49 7.51 -20.10
CA ALA A 147 -14.64 7.76 -20.98
C ALA A 147 -15.93 7.43 -20.21
N GLU A 148 -17.08 7.38 -20.89
CA GLU A 148 -18.27 6.78 -20.28
C GLU A 148 -18.05 5.30 -20.03
N GLY A 149 -18.36 4.83 -18.82
CA GLY A 149 -18.17 3.42 -18.43
C GLY A 149 -16.73 2.96 -18.21
N ARG A 150 -15.71 3.71 -18.64
CA ARG A 150 -14.29 3.28 -18.60
C ARG A 150 -13.50 4.00 -17.53
N PHE A 151 -12.78 3.24 -16.71
CA PHE A 151 -12.03 3.72 -15.55
C PHE A 151 -10.63 3.09 -15.48
N VAL A 152 -9.67 3.81 -14.92
CA VAL A 152 -8.32 3.32 -14.57
C VAL A 152 -8.00 3.67 -13.12
N ALA A 153 -7.27 2.81 -12.44
CA ALA A 153 -6.83 3.08 -11.07
C ALA A 153 -5.81 4.24 -11.03
N LEU A 154 -5.88 5.08 -10.00
CA LEU A 154 -5.03 6.24 -9.85
C LEU A 154 -3.56 5.83 -9.65
N GLU A 155 -3.33 4.75 -8.90
CA GLU A 155 -2.03 4.11 -8.74
C GLU A 155 -1.40 3.72 -10.09
N ASP A 156 -2.16 3.19 -11.05
CA ASP A 156 -1.66 2.85 -12.39
C ASP A 156 -1.22 4.10 -13.17
N VAL A 157 -2.02 5.18 -13.08
CA VAL A 157 -1.70 6.46 -13.73
C VAL A 157 -0.42 7.05 -13.12
N ILE A 158 -0.24 6.97 -11.80
CA ILE A 158 0.96 7.44 -11.11
C ILE A 158 2.16 6.56 -11.48
N ALA A 159 2.01 5.24 -11.42
CA ALA A 159 3.03 4.25 -11.71
C ALA A 159 3.61 4.44 -13.12
N ARG A 160 2.74 4.74 -14.09
CA ARG A 160 3.19 4.98 -15.47
C ARG A 160 4.09 6.20 -15.62
N HIS A 161 3.87 7.23 -14.81
CA HIS A 161 4.52 8.54 -14.93
C HIS A 161 5.56 8.81 -13.81
N LEU A 162 6.06 7.74 -13.18
CA LEU A 162 7.11 7.85 -12.16
C LEU A 162 8.40 8.50 -12.69
N ASP A 163 8.65 8.43 -14.00
CA ASP A 163 9.77 9.11 -14.66
C ASP A 163 9.71 10.64 -14.51
N GLN A 164 8.52 11.23 -14.48
CA GLN A 164 8.33 12.66 -14.22
C GLN A 164 8.62 13.00 -12.75
N LEU A 165 8.24 12.14 -11.81
CA LEU A 165 8.51 12.32 -10.37
C LEU A 165 10.00 12.16 -10.02
N PHE A 166 10.68 11.25 -10.70
CA PHE A 166 12.08 10.91 -10.45
C PHE A 166 12.99 11.39 -11.59
N THR A 167 12.85 12.66 -11.95
CA THR A 167 13.65 13.29 -13.04
C THR A 167 15.16 13.10 -12.79
N GLY A 168 15.88 12.62 -13.80
CA GLY A 168 17.31 12.35 -13.72
C GLY A 168 17.69 11.00 -13.09
N MET A 169 16.71 10.24 -12.62
CA MET A 169 16.87 8.88 -12.13
C MET A 169 16.22 7.88 -13.09
N GLN A 170 16.70 6.64 -13.07
CA GLN A 170 16.07 5.53 -13.77
C GLN A 170 15.14 4.80 -12.80
N VAL A 171 13.84 4.74 -13.10
CA VAL A 171 12.90 3.85 -12.40
C VAL A 171 13.23 2.40 -12.79
N VAL A 172 13.59 1.58 -11.82
CA VAL A 172 13.97 0.17 -12.02
C VAL A 172 12.78 -0.75 -11.90
N GLN A 173 11.96 -0.52 -10.87
CA GLN A 173 10.72 -1.26 -10.61
C GLN A 173 9.83 -0.45 -9.67
N HIS A 174 8.53 -0.73 -9.69
CA HIS A 174 7.57 -0.22 -8.72
C HIS A 174 6.58 -1.33 -8.36
N HIS A 175 6.02 -1.29 -7.17
CA HIS A 175 5.02 -2.25 -6.68
C HIS A 175 4.00 -1.54 -5.80
N VAL A 176 2.71 -1.84 -5.94
CA VAL A 176 1.69 -1.28 -5.04
C VAL A 176 1.69 -2.05 -3.72
N PHE A 177 1.58 -1.32 -2.61
CA PHE A 177 1.43 -1.89 -1.28
C PHE A 177 0.55 -1.04 -0.38
N ARG A 178 0.01 -1.66 0.66
CA ARG A 178 -0.84 -1.04 1.68
C ARG A 178 -0.58 -1.68 3.02
N VAL A 179 -0.66 -0.89 4.09
CA VAL A 179 -0.52 -1.40 5.46
C VAL A 179 -1.80 -1.17 6.25
N THR A 180 -2.13 -2.09 7.14
CA THR A 180 -3.15 -1.89 8.18
C THR A 180 -2.46 -1.68 9.51
N ARG A 181 -2.85 -0.65 10.25
CA ARG A 181 -2.29 -0.27 11.56
C ARG A 181 -3.40 -0.14 12.60
N ASN A 182 -3.04 -0.16 13.88
CA ASN A 182 -4.01 0.09 14.95
C ASN A 182 -4.59 1.51 14.84
N GLU A 183 -5.91 1.66 15.01
CA GLU A 183 -6.66 2.93 14.89
C GLU A 183 -6.16 4.00 15.86
N ASP A 184 -5.73 3.59 17.07
CA ASP A 184 -5.20 4.51 18.09
C ASP A 184 -3.87 5.21 17.71
N VAL A 185 -3.29 4.90 16.53
CA VAL A 185 -1.97 5.38 16.07
C VAL A 185 -2.09 6.19 14.76
N GLU A 186 -3.27 6.70 14.43
CA GLU A 186 -3.41 7.60 13.29
C GLU A 186 -2.61 8.89 13.53
N VAL A 187 -1.56 9.06 12.73
CA VAL A 187 -0.70 10.24 12.71
C VAL A 187 -0.90 10.88 11.35
N GLU A 188 -1.38 12.13 11.32
CA GLU A 188 -1.47 12.91 10.08
C GLU A 188 -0.06 13.17 9.52
N GLU A 189 0.12 12.86 8.23
CA GLU A 189 1.41 12.87 7.56
C GLU A 189 1.79 14.24 6.98
N ASP A 190 0.89 15.23 6.96
CA ASP A 190 1.01 16.41 6.09
C ASP A 190 1.76 17.63 6.68
N ASP A 191 2.29 17.56 7.91
CA ASP A 191 3.02 18.68 8.52
C ASP A 191 4.54 18.64 8.24
N ALA A 192 4.95 18.56 6.98
CA ALA A 192 6.38 18.59 6.62
C ALA A 192 7.04 19.97 6.78
N GLU A 193 6.29 21.03 7.13
CA GLU A 193 6.80 22.40 7.15
C GLU A 193 7.71 22.75 8.35
N ASN A 194 7.81 21.89 9.38
CA ASN A 194 8.60 22.22 10.56
C ASN A 194 9.63 21.12 10.91
N LEU A 195 10.86 21.32 10.46
CA LEU A 195 11.97 20.36 10.54
C LEU A 195 12.25 19.85 11.97
N LEU A 196 12.08 20.71 12.98
CA LEU A 196 12.29 20.36 14.40
C LEU A 196 11.17 19.45 14.94
N VAL A 197 9.93 19.75 14.55
CA VAL A 197 8.75 18.94 14.89
C VAL A 197 8.79 17.60 14.16
N ALA A 198 9.27 17.58 12.91
CA ALA A 198 9.48 16.37 12.14
C ALA A 198 10.46 15.42 12.83
N LEU A 199 11.59 15.94 13.33
CA LEU A 199 12.63 15.15 14.03
C LEU A 199 12.13 14.57 15.36
N GLU A 200 11.46 15.37 16.19
CA GLU A 200 10.87 14.90 17.45
C GLU A 200 9.75 13.87 17.23
N ARG A 201 8.89 14.12 16.22
CA ARG A 201 7.85 13.17 15.82
C ARG A 201 8.46 11.89 15.25
N GLU A 202 9.56 11.94 14.53
CA GLU A 202 10.24 10.75 14.00
C GLU A 202 10.83 9.87 15.12
N LEU A 203 11.40 10.47 16.16
CA LEU A 203 11.86 9.77 17.36
C LEU A 203 10.70 9.15 18.16
N LEU A 204 9.55 9.83 18.22
CA LEU A 204 8.31 9.27 18.78
C LEU A 204 7.71 8.18 17.88
N ARG A 205 7.73 8.33 16.55
CA ARG A 205 7.24 7.35 15.56
C ARG A 205 8.00 6.02 15.65
N ARG A 206 9.33 6.07 15.82
CA ARG A 206 10.18 4.88 16.07
C ARG A 206 9.88 4.19 17.41
N LYS A 207 9.35 4.91 18.40
CA LYS A 207 9.03 4.39 19.74
C LYS A 207 7.56 3.99 19.92
N VAL A 208 6.63 4.60 19.17
CA VAL A 208 5.16 4.55 19.41
C VAL A 208 4.40 3.88 18.26
N GLY A 209 4.92 3.91 17.03
CA GLY A 209 4.33 3.23 15.88
C GLY A 209 4.60 1.73 15.95
N ARG A 210 3.75 0.97 16.64
CA ARG A 210 3.84 -0.51 16.58
C ARG A 210 3.90 -0.98 15.11
N PRO A 211 4.58 -2.11 14.84
CA PRO A 211 4.55 -2.72 13.53
C PRO A 211 3.11 -2.81 13.00
N PRO A 212 2.90 -2.62 11.70
CA PRO A 212 1.60 -2.86 11.11
C PRO A 212 1.12 -4.28 11.45
N VAL A 213 -0.20 -4.43 11.43
CA VAL A 213 -0.86 -5.72 11.72
C VAL A 213 -1.11 -6.51 10.45
N ARG A 214 -0.95 -5.87 9.29
CA ARG A 214 -1.08 -6.46 7.96
C ARG A 214 -0.30 -5.64 6.94
N LEU A 215 0.38 -6.33 6.02
CA LEU A 215 0.95 -5.77 4.80
C LEU A 215 0.29 -6.47 3.61
N GLU A 216 -0.31 -5.69 2.73
CA GLU A 216 -0.85 -6.14 1.44
C GLU A 216 0.09 -5.63 0.35
N VAL A 217 0.45 -6.49 -0.59
CA VAL A 217 1.32 -6.21 -1.73
C VAL A 217 0.71 -6.83 -2.98
N GLU A 218 0.98 -6.25 -4.14
CA GLU A 218 0.69 -6.94 -5.40
C GLU A 218 1.52 -8.22 -5.52
N ASP A 219 0.96 -9.24 -6.17
CA ASP A 219 1.56 -10.57 -6.28
C ASP A 219 2.74 -10.65 -7.25
N ASP A 220 2.96 -9.61 -8.05
CA ASP A 220 4.12 -9.42 -8.90
C ASP A 220 5.33 -8.78 -8.18
N ILE A 221 5.22 -8.54 -6.86
CA ILE A 221 6.29 -7.93 -6.07
C ILE A 221 7.62 -8.69 -6.13
N ASP A 222 8.69 -7.98 -6.46
CA ASP A 222 10.05 -8.52 -6.44
C ASP A 222 10.47 -8.90 -5.02
N SER A 223 11.12 -10.07 -4.87
CA SER A 223 11.44 -10.62 -3.56
C SER A 223 12.31 -9.68 -2.71
N LYS A 224 13.23 -8.94 -3.33
CA LYS A 224 14.09 -7.98 -2.63
C LYS A 224 13.33 -6.74 -2.18
N MET A 225 12.34 -6.31 -2.97
CA MET A 225 11.45 -5.22 -2.55
C MET A 225 10.60 -5.67 -1.36
N LEU A 226 10.06 -6.89 -1.41
CA LEU A 226 9.28 -7.44 -0.31
C LEU A 226 10.12 -7.59 0.97
N GLU A 227 11.34 -8.14 0.87
CA GLU A 227 12.28 -8.24 1.99
C GLU A 227 12.58 -6.87 2.62
N LEU A 228 12.79 -5.84 1.78
CA LEU A 228 12.99 -4.47 2.23
C LEU A 228 11.77 -3.97 3.00
N LEU A 229 10.55 -4.11 2.45
CA LEU A 229 9.33 -3.66 3.11
C LEU A 229 9.10 -4.39 4.45
N ILE A 230 9.31 -5.71 4.48
CA ILE A 230 9.21 -6.52 5.70
C ILE A 230 10.16 -6.01 6.78
N SER A 231 11.43 -5.80 6.42
CA SER A 231 12.47 -5.32 7.33
C SER A 231 12.19 -3.92 7.85
N GLU A 232 11.89 -2.97 6.95
CA GLU A 232 11.68 -1.56 7.31
C GLU A 232 10.37 -1.33 8.09
N LEU A 233 9.34 -2.15 7.84
CA LEU A 233 8.07 -2.10 8.57
C LEU A 233 8.08 -2.90 9.88
N ASP A 234 9.11 -3.71 10.14
CA ASP A 234 9.20 -4.65 11.26
C ASP A 234 7.98 -5.59 11.36
N ILE A 235 7.45 -6.01 10.20
CA ILE A 235 6.27 -6.86 10.10
C ILE A 235 6.66 -8.34 9.90
N SER A 236 5.88 -9.27 10.45
CA SER A 236 6.14 -10.69 10.19
C SER A 236 5.76 -11.09 8.77
N GLU A 237 6.55 -11.94 8.12
CA GLU A 237 6.18 -12.60 6.84
C GLU A 237 4.79 -13.25 6.89
N LYS A 238 4.38 -13.80 8.04
CA LYS A 238 3.05 -14.41 8.20
C LYS A 238 1.91 -13.40 8.04
N GLU A 239 2.18 -12.12 8.19
CA GLU A 239 1.23 -11.01 8.12
C GLU A 239 1.27 -10.29 6.76
N VAL A 240 2.04 -10.83 5.81
CA VAL A 240 2.08 -10.41 4.41
C VAL A 240 1.02 -11.18 3.61
N PHE A 241 0.28 -10.43 2.79
CA PHE A 241 -0.74 -10.92 1.87
C PHE A 241 -0.41 -10.40 0.47
N ALA A 242 0.12 -11.29 -0.38
CA ALA A 242 0.33 -11.03 -1.80
C ALA A 242 -0.97 -11.34 -2.55
N LEU A 243 -1.50 -10.35 -3.29
CA LEU A 243 -2.80 -10.42 -3.94
C LEU A 243 -2.71 -9.89 -5.37
N PRO A 244 -3.52 -10.40 -6.31
CA PRO A 244 -3.71 -9.74 -7.59
C PRO A 244 -4.15 -8.30 -7.39
N GLY A 245 -3.54 -7.38 -8.13
CA GLY A 245 -3.98 -5.99 -8.18
C GLY A 245 -5.32 -5.86 -8.91
N PRO A 246 -6.11 -4.80 -8.64
CA PRO A 246 -5.79 -3.71 -7.71
C PRO A 246 -6.06 -4.08 -6.24
N LEU A 247 -5.22 -3.56 -5.31
CA LEU A 247 -5.42 -3.75 -3.86
C LEU A 247 -6.64 -2.96 -3.32
N ASP A 248 -6.97 -3.04 -2.03
CA ASP A 248 -8.03 -2.21 -1.38
C ASP A 248 -9.38 -2.18 -2.14
N LEU A 249 -9.79 -3.30 -2.75
CA LEU A 249 -11.15 -3.46 -3.26
C LEU A 249 -12.09 -3.50 -2.05
N ARG A 250 -13.03 -2.56 -1.91
CA ARG A 250 -13.85 -2.36 -0.69
C ARG A 250 -15.27 -2.84 -0.78
#